data_AF-A0A932F6Q2-F1
#
_entry.id   AF-A0A932F6Q2-F1
#
_cell.length_a   1.000
_cell.length_b   1.000
_cell.length_c   1.000
_cell.angle_alpha   90.00
_cell.angle_beta   90.00
_cell.angle_gamma   90.00
#
_symmetry.space_group_name_H-M   'P 1'
#
loop_
_entity.id
_entity.type
_entity.pdbx_description
1 polymer ?
#
loop_
_entity_poly.entity_id
_entity_poly.type
_entity_poly.pdbx_seq_one_letter_code
_entity_poly.pdbx_strand_id
1 'polypeptide(L)'
;MSLRHIALAALIASSPAFAAQNLVVNGSLTGPITNNGVPSGWTIFEGTPDIMDAGNNVGLVGQLRFGATPTASADGGTWVGLGAYGSYMERFGQTLNGLQVGQQYTVSWEAGNFGYTYGNISYLGSNAISVLLDGTTIGSGTELALSSSWANQSLTFTATASSQQLSFMLASPSQKAYMSIDGISVRATTPVPEPGTWVLMALGLCGLVAVSRRRA
;
A
#
# COMPACT_ATOMS: atom_id res chain seq x y z
N MET A 1 -43.28 16.01 50.30
CA MET A 1 -43.04 14.65 49.78
C MET A 1 -42.43 14.81 48.40
N SER A 2 -41.09 14.76 48.29
CA SER A 2 -40.35 15.16 47.09
C SER A 2 -39.98 13.94 46.23
N LEU A 3 -40.43 13.93 44.97
CA LEU A 3 -40.12 12.90 43.97
C LEU A 3 -38.64 13.03 43.54
N ARG A 4 -37.84 11.99 43.82
CA ARG A 4 -36.47 11.86 43.32
C ARG A 4 -36.48 11.36 41.88
N HIS A 5 -35.96 12.18 40.97
CA HIS A 5 -35.72 11.82 39.57
C HIS A 5 -34.41 11.01 39.48
N ILE A 6 -34.49 9.76 39.02
CA ILE A 6 -33.31 8.94 38.70
C ILE A 6 -32.99 9.17 37.23
N ALA A 7 -31.94 9.92 36.94
CA ALA A 7 -31.39 10.05 35.60
C ALA A 7 -30.42 8.87 35.34
N LEU A 8 -30.74 8.03 34.37
CA LEU A 8 -29.89 6.94 33.90
C LEU A 8 -28.96 7.50 32.81
N ALA A 9 -27.69 7.71 33.14
CA ALA A 9 -26.67 8.10 32.17
C ALA A 9 -26.18 6.86 31.41
N ALA A 10 -26.46 6.77 30.11
CA ALA A 10 -25.88 5.76 29.23
C ALA A 10 -24.46 6.18 28.83
N LEU A 11 -23.45 5.46 29.32
CA LEU A 11 -22.06 5.67 28.95
C LEU A 11 -21.80 4.99 27.60
N ILE A 12 -21.72 5.77 26.51
CA ILE A 12 -21.28 5.28 25.21
C ILE A 12 -19.76 5.13 25.29
N ALA A 13 -19.28 3.89 25.45
CA ALA A 13 -17.86 3.59 25.34
C ALA A 13 -17.47 3.60 23.86
N SER A 14 -16.93 4.71 23.36
CA SER A 14 -16.22 4.72 22.08
C SER A 14 -14.82 4.14 22.30
N SER A 15 -14.61 2.88 21.91
CA SER A 15 -13.27 2.31 21.84
C SER A 15 -12.43 3.08 20.81
N PRO A 16 -11.20 3.53 21.14
CA PRO A 16 -10.32 4.13 20.15
C PRO A 16 -9.96 3.06 19.11
N ALA A 17 -10.16 3.38 17.82
CA ALA A 17 -9.67 2.55 16.74
C ALA A 17 -8.14 2.60 16.75
N PHE A 18 -7.49 1.50 17.17
CA PHE A 18 -6.06 1.35 16.98
C PHE A 18 -5.78 1.23 15.48
N ALA A 19 -4.99 2.15 14.93
CA ALA A 19 -4.52 2.03 13.55
C ALA A 19 -3.65 0.77 13.43
N ALA A 20 -3.94 -0.08 12.45
CA ALA A 20 -3.19 -1.30 12.22
C ALA A 20 -1.70 -0.98 11.93
N GLN A 21 -0.79 -1.73 12.55
CA GLN A 21 0.65 -1.60 12.36
C GLN A 21 1.03 -1.83 10.89
N ASN A 22 1.95 -1.02 10.36
CA ASN A 22 2.54 -1.27 9.05
C ASN A 22 3.52 -2.45 9.15
N LEU A 23 3.33 -3.47 8.30
CA LEU A 23 4.17 -4.67 8.25
C LEU A 23 5.42 -4.49 7.39
N VAL A 24 5.48 -3.43 6.59
CA VAL A 24 6.60 -3.11 5.71
C VAL A 24 7.69 -2.39 6.50
N VAL A 25 8.92 -2.89 6.43
CA VAL A 25 10.11 -2.18 6.93
C VAL A 25 10.62 -1.24 5.83
N ASN A 26 10.97 -0.01 6.21
CA ASN A 26 11.43 1.03 5.28
C ASN A 26 10.48 1.22 4.09
N GLY A 27 9.20 1.38 4.38
CA GLY A 27 8.16 1.63 3.38
C GLY A 27 8.37 2.93 2.60
N SER A 28 9.08 3.89 3.20
CA SER A 28 9.49 5.16 2.58
C SER A 28 10.60 5.03 1.53
N LEU A 29 11.08 3.80 1.30
CA LEU A 29 12.16 3.48 0.35
C LEU A 29 13.38 4.41 0.46
N THR A 30 13.65 4.91 1.67
CA THR A 30 14.70 5.90 1.86
C THR A 30 16.05 5.20 1.93
N GLY A 31 16.97 5.64 1.09
CA GLY A 31 18.33 5.10 0.98
C GLY A 31 19.25 6.05 0.20
N PRO A 32 20.55 5.74 0.10
CA PRO A 32 21.45 6.50 -0.75
C PRO A 32 21.14 6.25 -2.22
N ILE A 33 21.28 7.28 -3.06
CA ILE A 33 21.19 7.15 -4.52
C ILE A 33 22.13 6.03 -5.00
N THR A 34 21.56 5.01 -5.62
CA THR A 34 22.26 3.77 -5.97
C THR A 34 21.69 3.22 -7.26
N ASN A 35 22.56 3.06 -8.26
CA ASN A 35 22.22 2.34 -9.48
C ASN A 35 22.29 0.83 -9.21
N ASN A 36 21.31 0.07 -9.70
CA ASN A 36 21.16 -1.35 -9.43
C ASN A 36 21.12 -1.65 -7.91
N GLY A 37 20.21 -0.97 -7.22
CA GLY A 37 20.10 -1.04 -5.76
C GLY A 37 18.67 -0.83 -5.28
N VAL A 38 18.39 -1.38 -4.10
CA VAL A 38 17.18 -1.09 -3.33
C VAL A 38 17.54 -0.76 -1.89
N PRO A 39 16.70 0.01 -1.18
CA PRO A 39 17.00 0.44 0.19
C PRO A 39 17.11 -0.73 1.16
N SER A 40 17.75 -0.48 2.31
CA SER A 40 17.82 -1.49 3.39
C SER A 40 16.43 -1.98 3.78
N GLY A 41 16.31 -3.29 4.02
CA GLY A 41 15.03 -3.96 4.27
C GLY A 41 14.35 -4.53 3.01
N TRP A 42 14.84 -4.19 1.82
CA TRP A 42 14.34 -4.69 0.54
C TRP A 42 15.37 -5.58 -0.16
N THR A 43 14.92 -6.34 -1.15
CA THR A 43 15.76 -7.25 -1.94
C THR A 43 15.38 -7.16 -3.41
N ILE A 44 16.38 -7.14 -4.29
CA ILE A 44 16.20 -7.25 -5.74
C ILE A 44 15.92 -8.73 -6.06
N PHE A 45 14.83 -8.97 -6.79
CA PHE A 45 14.48 -10.30 -7.28
C PHE A 45 14.72 -10.48 -8.78
N GLU A 46 14.71 -9.39 -9.55
CA GLU A 46 14.95 -9.41 -10.99
C GLU A 46 15.45 -8.05 -11.48
N GLY A 47 16.29 -8.06 -12.52
CA GLY A 47 16.78 -6.85 -13.16
C GLY A 47 17.65 -5.98 -12.25
N THR A 48 17.61 -4.68 -12.47
CA THR A 48 18.44 -3.69 -11.77
C THR A 48 17.65 -2.45 -11.32
N PRO A 49 16.63 -2.59 -10.44
CA PRO A 49 15.94 -1.43 -9.86
C PRO A 49 16.92 -0.39 -9.32
N ASP A 50 16.53 0.88 -9.28
CA ASP A 50 17.41 1.97 -8.86
C ASP A 50 16.82 2.77 -7.70
N ILE A 51 17.66 3.18 -6.75
CA ILE A 51 17.29 4.19 -5.72
C ILE A 51 17.54 5.57 -6.30
N MET A 52 16.50 6.39 -6.40
CA MET A 52 16.51 7.66 -7.11
C MET A 52 15.70 8.74 -6.39
N ASP A 53 15.86 9.99 -6.83
CA ASP A 53 15.04 11.12 -6.38
C ASP A 53 14.86 12.15 -7.50
N ALA A 54 14.30 13.33 -7.19
CA ALA A 54 14.00 14.35 -8.19
C ALA A 54 15.25 14.95 -8.86
N GLY A 55 16.40 14.86 -8.21
CA GLY A 55 17.70 15.31 -8.70
C GLY A 55 18.56 14.22 -9.33
N ASN A 56 18.14 12.95 -9.22
CA ASN A 56 18.99 11.79 -9.49
C ASN A 56 18.18 10.64 -10.11
N ASN A 57 18.07 10.59 -11.43
CA ASN A 57 17.41 9.51 -12.16
C ASN A 57 18.33 8.27 -12.27
N VAL A 58 17.72 7.08 -12.42
CA VAL A 58 18.40 5.78 -12.65
C VAL A 58 19.56 5.50 -11.68
N GLY A 59 19.43 5.98 -10.44
CA GLY A 59 20.42 5.74 -9.40
C GLY A 59 21.77 6.42 -9.60
N LEU A 60 21.84 7.45 -10.45
CA LEU A 60 23.07 8.19 -10.74
C LEU A 60 22.98 9.63 -10.26
N VAL A 61 23.98 10.05 -9.47
CA VAL A 61 24.01 11.41 -8.90
C VAL A 61 24.09 12.48 -9.99
N GLY A 62 23.20 13.47 -9.93
CA GLY A 62 23.11 14.60 -10.86
C GLY A 62 22.52 14.25 -12.23
N GLN A 63 22.01 13.03 -12.41
CA GLN A 63 21.40 12.63 -13.67
C GLN A 63 19.93 13.09 -13.74
N LEU A 64 19.59 14.00 -14.67
CA LEU A 64 18.24 14.56 -14.77
C LEU A 64 17.46 14.07 -16.02
N ARG A 65 17.82 12.91 -16.55
CA ARG A 65 17.26 12.32 -17.79
C ARG A 65 15.88 11.71 -17.62
N PHE A 66 14.97 12.46 -17.01
CA PHE A 66 13.57 12.12 -16.92
C PHE A 66 12.85 12.39 -18.24
N GLY A 67 11.83 11.60 -18.54
CA GLY A 67 10.87 11.93 -19.60
C GLY A 67 9.95 13.09 -19.22
N ALA A 68 9.56 13.14 -17.95
CA ALA A 68 8.84 14.25 -17.34
C ALA A 68 9.49 14.59 -15.99
N THR A 69 9.71 15.88 -15.73
CA THR A 69 10.36 16.33 -14.48
C THR A 69 9.53 15.88 -13.26
N PRO A 70 10.10 15.11 -12.34
CA PRO A 70 9.38 14.60 -11.17
C PRO A 70 9.17 15.69 -10.12
N THR A 71 8.11 15.53 -9.31
CA THR A 71 8.04 16.12 -7.97
C THR A 71 8.45 15.10 -6.93
N ALA A 72 8.73 15.53 -5.69
CA ALA A 72 8.83 14.60 -4.57
C ALA A 72 7.49 13.88 -4.34
N SER A 73 7.55 12.64 -3.85
CA SER A 73 6.40 11.91 -3.31
C SER A 73 5.88 12.60 -2.04
N ALA A 74 4.68 12.24 -1.59
CA ALA A 74 4.16 12.72 -0.32
C ALA A 74 4.94 12.16 0.89
N ASP A 75 5.47 10.94 0.77
CA ASP A 75 6.34 10.33 1.79
C ASP A 75 7.73 11.00 1.87
N GLY A 76 8.23 11.50 0.73
CA GLY A 76 9.48 12.24 0.61
C GLY A 76 10.72 11.34 0.55
N GLY A 77 11.91 11.95 0.61
CA GLY A 77 13.16 11.19 0.52
C GLY A 77 13.46 10.68 -0.89
N THR A 78 14.02 9.47 -0.96
CA THR A 78 14.30 8.75 -2.22
C THR A 78 13.24 7.69 -2.46
N TRP A 79 13.07 7.31 -3.71
CA TRP A 79 12.15 6.26 -4.13
C TRP A 79 12.86 5.23 -5.00
N VAL A 80 12.15 4.17 -5.40
CA VAL A 80 12.69 3.14 -6.30
C VAL A 80 12.12 3.31 -7.71
N GLY A 81 12.99 3.21 -8.71
CA GLY A 81 12.62 3.10 -10.12
C GLY A 81 12.59 1.66 -10.60
N LEU A 82 11.63 1.34 -11.49
CA LEU A 82 11.44 0.03 -12.11
C LEU A 82 11.20 0.17 -13.61
N GLY A 83 11.91 -0.62 -14.40
CA GLY A 83 11.85 -0.68 -15.85
C GLY A 83 11.38 -2.03 -16.40
N ALA A 84 10.67 -2.00 -17.52
CA ALA A 84 10.29 -3.22 -18.26
C ALA A 84 10.23 -2.96 -19.77
N TYR A 85 10.68 -3.95 -20.55
CA TYR A 85 10.51 -4.01 -21.99
C TYR A 85 10.87 -5.38 -22.56
N GLY A 86 9.92 -6.02 -23.26
CA GLY A 86 10.13 -7.34 -23.86
C GLY A 86 10.41 -8.41 -22.80
N SER A 87 11.61 -8.98 -22.78
CA SER A 87 12.02 -9.93 -21.73
C SER A 87 12.67 -9.27 -20.52
N TYR A 88 12.92 -7.95 -20.57
CA TYR A 88 13.48 -7.21 -19.46
C TYR A 88 12.39 -6.85 -18.46
N MET A 89 12.60 -7.18 -17.19
CA MET A 89 11.74 -6.84 -16.08
C MET A 89 12.59 -6.54 -14.85
N GLU A 90 12.18 -5.53 -14.09
CA GLU A 90 12.73 -5.25 -12.78
C GLU A 90 11.72 -5.59 -11.71
N ARG A 91 12.19 -6.27 -10.66
CA ARG A 91 11.37 -6.69 -9.54
C ARG A 91 12.15 -6.58 -8.24
N PHE A 92 11.51 -6.02 -7.23
CA PHE A 92 12.03 -5.99 -5.88
C PHE A 92 10.93 -6.24 -4.86
N GLY A 93 11.31 -6.57 -3.64
CA GLY A 93 10.35 -6.83 -2.58
C GLY A 93 10.98 -7.15 -1.24
N GLN A 94 10.14 -7.56 -0.29
CA GLN A 94 10.56 -8.02 1.03
C GLN A 94 9.62 -9.12 1.53
N THR A 95 10.09 -9.88 2.52
CA THR A 95 9.24 -10.88 3.18
C THR A 95 8.45 -10.21 4.28
N LEU A 96 7.13 -10.21 4.18
CA LEU A 96 6.23 -9.80 5.25
C LEU A 96 6.17 -10.90 6.30
N ASN A 97 6.20 -10.52 7.56
CA ASN A 97 6.08 -11.44 8.69
C ASN A 97 4.94 -11.00 9.62
N GLY A 98 4.41 -11.94 10.41
CA GLY A 98 3.34 -11.64 11.36
C GLY A 98 1.95 -11.49 10.71
N LEU A 99 1.79 -12.00 9.49
CA LEU A 99 0.48 -12.09 8.85
C LEU A 99 -0.42 -13.08 9.61
N GLN A 100 -1.72 -12.80 9.66
CA GLN A 100 -2.73 -13.69 10.22
C GLN A 100 -3.46 -14.36 9.07
N VAL A 101 -3.41 -15.69 8.98
CA VAL A 101 -4.07 -16.44 7.90
C VAL A 101 -5.56 -16.14 7.90
N GLY A 102 -6.12 -15.81 6.73
CA GLY A 102 -7.52 -15.42 6.57
C GLY A 102 -7.82 -13.95 6.86
N GLN A 103 -6.88 -13.20 7.44
CA GLN A 103 -7.02 -11.74 7.59
C GLN A 103 -6.76 -11.05 6.26
N GLN A 104 -7.58 -10.05 5.94
CA GLN A 104 -7.36 -9.17 4.81
C GLN A 104 -6.41 -8.03 5.18
N TYR A 105 -5.55 -7.66 4.25
CA TYR A 105 -4.59 -6.58 4.36
C TYR A 105 -4.76 -5.63 3.17
N THR A 106 -4.56 -4.34 3.40
CA THR A 106 -4.41 -3.36 2.33
C THR A 106 -2.93 -3.09 2.14
N VAL A 107 -2.44 -3.29 0.91
CA VAL A 107 -1.17 -2.72 0.46
C VAL A 107 -1.46 -1.39 -0.24
N SER A 108 -0.72 -0.35 0.10
CA SER A 108 -0.80 0.98 -0.51
C SER A 108 0.59 1.46 -0.90
N TRP A 109 0.67 2.29 -1.94
CA TRP A 109 1.91 2.90 -2.40
C TRP A 109 1.61 4.16 -3.22
N GLU A 110 2.63 5.00 -3.41
CA GLU A 110 2.63 6.08 -4.39
C GLU A 110 3.28 5.57 -5.68
N ALA A 111 2.67 5.85 -6.83
CA ALA A 111 3.22 5.51 -8.14
C ALA A 111 3.37 6.76 -9.01
N GLY A 112 4.50 6.89 -9.69
CA GLY A 112 4.78 7.94 -10.66
C GLY A 112 5.28 7.34 -11.99
N ASN A 113 5.03 8.03 -13.09
CA ASN A 113 5.63 7.69 -14.39
C ASN A 113 6.40 8.90 -14.90
N PHE A 114 7.64 9.05 -14.43
CA PHE A 114 8.55 10.12 -14.85
C PHE A 114 9.42 9.70 -16.04
N GLY A 115 9.52 8.39 -16.28
CA GLY A 115 10.25 7.80 -17.38
C GLY A 115 11.77 8.03 -17.35
N TYR A 116 12.41 7.49 -18.37
CA TYR A 116 13.84 7.70 -18.63
C TYR A 116 14.06 7.93 -20.13
N THR A 117 14.89 8.91 -20.47
CA THR A 117 15.26 9.18 -21.86
C THR A 117 16.71 9.60 -22.01
N TYR A 118 17.46 8.88 -22.85
CA TYR A 118 18.81 9.24 -23.24
C TYR A 118 19.15 8.79 -24.65
N GLY A 119 19.38 9.75 -25.56
CA GLY A 119 19.67 9.45 -26.96
C GLY A 119 18.55 8.59 -27.56
N ASN A 120 18.89 7.35 -27.95
CA ASN A 120 17.94 6.39 -28.53
C ASN A 120 17.25 5.51 -27.48
N ILE A 121 17.63 5.61 -26.21
CA ILE A 121 16.98 4.86 -25.12
C ILE A 121 15.81 5.69 -24.61
N SER A 122 14.60 5.15 -24.71
CA SER A 122 13.36 5.83 -24.31
C SER A 122 12.45 4.84 -23.57
N TYR A 123 12.24 5.08 -22.28
CA TYR A 123 11.31 4.38 -21.40
C TYR A 123 10.21 5.35 -20.96
N LEU A 124 9.34 5.70 -21.92
CA LEU A 124 8.30 6.73 -21.78
C LEU A 124 6.88 6.17 -21.89
N GLY A 125 6.74 4.85 -22.04
CA GLY A 125 5.45 4.19 -22.19
C GLY A 125 4.58 4.30 -20.94
N SER A 126 3.26 4.24 -21.15
CA SER A 126 2.30 4.09 -20.06
C SER A 126 2.39 2.70 -19.45
N ASN A 127 2.27 2.59 -18.13
CA ASN A 127 2.28 1.29 -17.46
C ASN A 127 1.65 1.40 -16.06
N ALA A 128 1.45 0.26 -15.40
CA ALA A 128 1.01 0.17 -14.02
C ALA A 128 2.03 -0.62 -13.20
N ILE A 129 1.97 -0.48 -11.88
CA ILE A 129 2.73 -1.32 -10.96
C ILE A 129 1.86 -2.50 -10.53
N SER A 130 2.35 -3.71 -10.76
CA SER A 130 1.78 -4.96 -10.25
C SER A 130 2.37 -5.32 -8.90
N VAL A 131 1.51 -5.86 -8.04
CA VAL A 131 1.90 -6.41 -6.75
C VAL A 131 1.78 -7.93 -6.81
N LEU A 132 2.78 -8.60 -6.27
CA LEU A 132 2.86 -10.05 -6.23
C LEU A 132 3.00 -10.52 -4.78
N LEU A 133 2.34 -11.64 -4.48
CA LEU A 133 2.60 -12.45 -3.29
C LEU A 133 3.17 -13.79 -3.71
N ASP A 134 4.31 -14.15 -3.14
CA ASP A 134 5.01 -15.42 -3.39
C ASP A 134 5.22 -15.68 -4.89
N GLY A 135 5.55 -14.60 -5.64
CA GLY A 135 5.78 -14.63 -7.08
C GLY A 135 4.52 -14.67 -7.94
N THR A 136 3.32 -14.64 -7.35
CA THR A 136 2.04 -14.61 -8.09
C THR A 136 1.42 -13.23 -8.03
N THR A 137 1.03 -12.67 -9.18
CA THR A 137 0.33 -11.38 -9.23
C THR A 137 -1.03 -11.46 -8.54
N ILE A 138 -1.24 -10.56 -7.57
CA ILE A 138 -2.51 -10.40 -6.84
C ILE A 138 -3.34 -9.21 -7.37
N GLY A 139 -2.72 -8.34 -8.15
CA GLY A 139 -3.36 -7.21 -8.82
C GLY A 139 -2.35 -6.15 -9.24
N SER A 140 -2.84 -5.09 -9.85
CA SER A 140 -2.05 -3.92 -10.23
C SER A 140 -2.78 -2.62 -9.87
N GLY A 141 -2.02 -1.55 -9.74
CA GLY A 141 -2.58 -0.20 -9.72
C GLY A 141 -3.14 0.21 -11.10
N THR A 142 -3.56 1.47 -11.19
CA THR A 142 -4.00 2.09 -12.44
C THR A 142 -2.81 2.29 -13.38
N GLU A 143 -3.06 2.17 -14.69
CA GLU A 143 -2.07 2.56 -15.70
C GLU A 143 -1.85 4.08 -15.69
N LEU A 144 -0.59 4.49 -15.57
CA LEU A 144 -0.18 5.89 -15.55
C LEU A 144 0.55 6.21 -16.85
N ALA A 145 0.06 7.22 -17.57
CA ALA A 145 0.80 7.87 -18.63
C ALA A 145 1.95 8.71 -18.05
N LEU A 146 2.93 9.04 -18.90
CA LEU A 146 4.04 9.91 -18.54
C LEU A 146 3.51 11.24 -17.97
N SER A 147 3.91 11.60 -16.76
CA SER A 147 3.50 12.84 -16.09
C SER A 147 4.50 13.25 -15.02
N SER A 148 4.36 14.46 -14.47
CA SER A 148 5.16 14.95 -13.34
C SER A 148 4.57 14.63 -11.96
N SER A 149 3.44 13.93 -11.89
CA SER A 149 2.67 13.73 -10.66
C SER A 149 2.71 12.29 -10.15
N TRP A 150 2.57 12.16 -8.83
CA TRP A 150 2.35 10.89 -8.14
C TRP A 150 0.85 10.58 -8.04
N ALA A 151 0.52 9.30 -7.99
CA ALA A 151 -0.82 8.80 -7.75
C ALA A 151 -0.81 7.75 -6.64
N ASN A 152 -1.67 7.93 -5.63
CA ASN A 152 -1.89 6.95 -4.58
C ASN A 152 -2.59 5.72 -5.16
N GLN A 153 -2.01 4.55 -4.91
CA GLN A 153 -2.52 3.25 -5.33
C GLN A 153 -2.76 2.37 -4.11
N SER A 154 -3.69 1.44 -4.23
CA SER A 154 -3.89 0.41 -3.21
C SER A 154 -4.58 -0.82 -3.79
N LEU A 155 -4.37 -1.95 -3.13
CA LEU A 155 -5.15 -3.17 -3.34
C LEU A 155 -5.25 -3.94 -2.03
N THR A 156 -6.19 -4.87 -1.97
CA THR A 156 -6.36 -5.76 -0.82
C THR A 156 -5.97 -7.19 -1.17
N PHE A 157 -5.46 -7.91 -0.19
CA PHE A 157 -5.22 -9.35 -0.29
C PHE A 157 -5.60 -10.04 1.02
N THR A 158 -5.92 -11.32 0.94
CA THR A 158 -6.12 -12.17 2.12
C THR A 158 -4.86 -13.00 2.34
N ALA A 159 -4.28 -12.91 3.54
CA ALA A 159 -3.08 -13.67 3.85
C ALA A 159 -3.37 -15.17 3.87
N THR A 160 -2.53 -15.96 3.19
CA THR A 160 -2.64 -17.42 3.12
C THR A 160 -1.57 -18.12 3.96
N ALA A 161 -0.57 -17.38 4.40
CA ALA A 161 0.47 -17.83 5.32
C ALA A 161 0.81 -16.72 6.32
N SER A 162 1.48 -17.06 7.42
CA SER A 162 1.95 -16.08 8.42
C SER A 162 3.18 -15.27 7.97
N SER A 163 3.82 -15.72 6.88
CA SER A 163 4.94 -15.07 6.23
C SER A 163 4.77 -15.24 4.71
N GLN A 164 4.87 -14.14 3.96
CA GLN A 164 4.71 -14.13 2.50
C GLN A 164 5.66 -13.11 1.86
N GLN A 165 6.19 -13.44 0.69
CA GLN A 165 7.03 -12.52 -0.09
C GLN A 165 6.16 -11.52 -0.83
N LEU A 166 6.21 -10.26 -0.43
CA LEU A 166 5.64 -9.13 -1.18
C LEU A 166 6.65 -8.65 -2.20
N SER A 167 6.25 -8.47 -3.46
CA SER A 167 7.11 -7.83 -4.47
C SER A 167 6.34 -6.99 -5.47
N PHE A 168 7.06 -6.09 -6.14
CA PHE A 168 6.54 -5.12 -7.09
C PHE A 168 7.31 -5.19 -8.41
N MET A 169 6.59 -5.12 -9.51
CA MET A 169 7.15 -5.03 -10.87
C MET A 169 6.17 -4.27 -11.78
N LEU A 170 6.54 -3.99 -13.02
CA LEU A 170 5.62 -3.40 -13.99
C LEU A 170 4.60 -4.42 -14.50
N ALA A 171 3.37 -3.99 -14.71
CA ALA A 171 2.26 -4.85 -15.11
C ALA A 171 2.39 -5.39 -16.53
N SER A 172 3.01 -4.61 -17.43
CA SER A 172 3.16 -4.98 -18.83
C SER A 172 4.61 -4.83 -19.30
N PRO A 173 5.22 -5.87 -19.88
CA PRO A 173 6.51 -5.72 -20.56
C PRO A 173 6.37 -5.20 -22.00
N SER A 174 5.16 -5.06 -22.55
CA SER A 174 4.98 -4.60 -23.94
C SER A 174 5.19 -3.09 -24.09
N GLN A 175 4.95 -2.34 -23.03
CA GLN A 175 5.19 -0.90 -22.95
C GLN A 175 6.57 -0.66 -22.35
N LYS A 176 7.46 -0.04 -23.13
CA LYS A 176 8.79 0.34 -22.65
C LYS A 176 8.67 1.50 -21.67
N ALA A 177 8.62 1.19 -20.38
CA ALA A 177 8.30 2.14 -19.32
C ALA A 177 9.29 2.02 -18.16
N TYR A 178 9.53 3.16 -17.50
CA TYR A 178 10.34 3.25 -16.30
C TYR A 178 9.56 4.05 -15.26
N MET A 179 8.95 3.36 -14.31
CA MET A 179 8.06 3.94 -13.30
C MET A 179 8.77 4.09 -11.97
N SER A 180 8.20 4.94 -11.12
CA SER A 180 8.67 5.20 -9.77
C SER A 180 7.63 4.73 -8.75
N ILE A 181 8.11 4.17 -7.65
CA ILE A 181 7.29 3.70 -6.52
C ILE A 181 7.85 4.22 -5.21
N ASP A 182 6.98 4.63 -4.30
CA ASP A 182 7.33 5.10 -2.96
C ASP A 182 6.22 4.87 -1.93
N GLY A 183 6.46 5.16 -0.65
CA GLY A 183 5.42 5.23 0.39
C GLY A 183 4.66 3.91 0.63
N ILE A 184 5.37 2.78 0.55
CA ILE A 184 4.75 1.45 0.62
C ILE A 184 4.29 1.14 2.04
N SER A 185 3.02 0.74 2.18
CA SER A 185 2.47 0.28 3.45
C SER A 185 1.64 -0.98 3.28
N VAL A 186 1.70 -1.89 4.25
CA VAL A 186 0.80 -3.04 4.38
C VAL A 186 0.22 -3.06 5.78
N ARG A 187 -1.10 -2.93 5.86
CA ARG A 187 -1.83 -2.87 7.14
C ARG A 187 -3.02 -3.81 7.11
N ALA A 188 -3.31 -4.46 8.23
CA ALA A 188 -4.52 -5.27 8.36
C ALA A 188 -5.73 -4.36 8.13
N THR A 189 -6.69 -4.82 7.32
CA THR A 189 -7.98 -4.15 7.25
C THR A 189 -8.67 -4.36 8.58
N THR A 190 -9.02 -3.28 9.26
CA THR A 190 -9.84 -3.39 10.47
C THR A 190 -11.20 -3.92 10.04
N PRO A 191 -11.68 -5.05 10.57
CA PRO A 191 -13.08 -5.43 10.40
C PRO A 191 -13.90 -4.21 10.83
N VAL A 192 -14.78 -3.72 9.96
CA VAL A 192 -15.74 -2.69 10.34
C VAL A 192 -16.49 -3.28 11.54
N PRO A 193 -16.37 -2.73 12.76
CA PRO A 193 -17.13 -3.24 13.89
C PRO A 193 -18.59 -3.13 13.48
N GLU A 194 -19.34 -4.23 13.43
CA GLU A 194 -20.77 -4.14 13.11
C GLU A 194 -21.40 -3.16 14.10
N PRO A 195 -21.82 -1.95 13.66
CA PRO A 195 -22.30 -0.95 14.58
C PRO A 195 -23.69 -1.39 15.03
N GLY A 196 -23.76 -2.03 16.19
CA GLY A 196 -25.01 -2.24 16.90
C GLY A 196 -25.72 -3.57 16.72
N THR A 197 -25.21 -4.60 16.01
CA THR A 197 -25.90 -5.92 15.99
C THR A 197 -26.03 -6.50 17.39
N TRP A 198 -24.97 -6.41 18.21
CA TRP A 198 -24.99 -6.83 19.61
C TRP A 198 -25.89 -5.95 20.47
N VAL A 199 -25.91 -4.63 20.21
CA VAL A 199 -26.76 -3.69 20.95
C VAL A 199 -28.24 -3.89 20.60
N LEU A 200 -28.57 -4.12 19.32
CA LEU A 200 -29.93 -4.42 18.85
C LEU A 200 -30.39 -5.80 19.30
N MET A 201 -29.50 -6.81 19.32
CA MET A 201 -29.82 -8.10 19.91
C MET A 201 -30.06 -7.98 21.41
N ALA A 202 -29.20 -7.25 22.14
CA ALA A 202 -29.38 -7.03 23.57
C ALA A 202 -30.65 -6.22 23.88
N LEU A 203 -30.92 -5.15 23.13
CA LEU A 203 -32.15 -4.36 23.26
C LEU A 203 -33.39 -5.16 22.87
N GLY A 204 -33.31 -5.97 21.81
CA GLY A 204 -34.39 -6.87 21.37
C GLY A 204 -34.71 -7.93 22.43
N LEU A 205 -33.70 -8.59 23.00
CA LEU A 205 -33.86 -9.57 24.07
C LEU A 205 -34.39 -8.92 25.35
N CYS A 206 -33.89 -7.74 25.75
CA CYS A 206 -34.40 -6.99 26.88
C CYS A 206 -35.86 -6.54 26.68
N GLY A 207 -36.21 -6.12 25.46
CA GLY A 207 -37.59 -5.77 25.08
C GLY A 207 -38.55 -6.95 25.21
N LEU A 208 -38.14 -8.15 24.78
CA LEU A 208 -38.94 -9.37 24.91
C LEU A 208 -39.18 -9.77 26.37
N VAL A 209 -38.16 -9.65 27.23
CA VAL A 209 -38.28 -9.92 28.68
C VAL A 209 -39.19 -8.89 29.37
N ALA A 210 -39.14 -7.62 28.97
CA ALA A 210 -40.02 -6.58 29.51
C ALA A 210 -41.50 -6.80 29.12
N VAL A 211 -41.77 -7.30 27.91
CA VAL A 211 -43.12 -7.61 27.44
C VAL A 211 -43.68 -8.88 28.10
N SER A 212 -42.87 -9.93 28.29
CA SER A 212 -43.34 -11.16 28.94
C SER A 212 -43.71 -10.95 30.41
N ARG A 213 -42.99 -10.08 31.12
CA ARG A 213 -43.30 -9.69 32.51
C ARG A 213 -44.54 -8.82 32.67
N ARG A 214 -45.07 -8.23 31.61
CA ARG A 214 -46.33 -7.45 31.63
C ARG A 214 -47.57 -8.30 31.36
N ARG A 215 -47.39 -9.55 30.92
CA ARG A 215 -48.48 -10.49 30.57
C ARG A 215 -48.68 -11.60 31.61
N ALA A 216 -47.79 -11.72 32.59
CA ALA A 216 -47.96 -12.56 33.79
C ALA A 216 -48.46 -11.70 34.94
#